data_AF-A0A956F4U6-F1
#
_entry.id   AF-A0A956F4U6-F1
#
_cell.length_a   1.000
_cell.length_b   1.000
_cell.length_c   1.000
_cell.angle_alpha   90.00
_cell.angle_beta   90.00
_cell.angle_gamma   90.00
#
_symmetry.space_group_name_H-M   'P 1'
#
loop_
_entity.id
_entity.type
_entity.pdbx_description
1 polymer ?
#
loop_
_entity_poly.entity_id
_entity_poly.type
_entity_poly.pdbx_seq_one_letter_code
_entity_poly.pdbx_strand_id
1 'polypeptide(L)'
;MLGIVTSLLVGCQNLEGRTKYLTGSDAFEWESDIRFHVKDEDDMWGQVLLVEGTYSLFVKGFPPGTTIAVGTATATVDGEGDASVETRVVAMYGSLPTDSVGDPNATFDAASFTITPPGGSAIEVKAPPQSAYGVKDTLLEVASGPLLFTGETNAEGPVRNAIWFDGIERRLFGAPAPTLADLDAVVIVVRPDSDKTNVCTGYTDDNGNPQPDVTMVLKDTVVRIHERRTGRVFAETTFPPDQECPTWLTTEPGVAEVRDSYEPTEDMVAWLTAQLPASPS
;
A
#
# COMPACT_ATOMS: atom_id res chain seq x y z
N MET A 1 -36.62 56.52 11.74
CA MET A 1 -35.70 55.49 11.22
C MET A 1 -34.86 54.99 12.38
N LEU A 2 -35.33 53.97 13.09
CA LEU A 2 -34.51 53.20 14.02
C LEU A 2 -34.03 51.98 13.23
N GLY A 3 -32.73 51.92 12.97
CA GLY A 3 -32.11 50.75 12.36
C GLY A 3 -32.07 49.62 13.38
N ILE A 4 -32.83 48.56 13.12
CA ILE A 4 -32.66 47.28 13.78
C ILE A 4 -31.38 46.69 13.20
N VAL A 5 -30.31 46.71 13.99
CA VAL A 5 -29.12 45.89 13.74
C VAL A 5 -29.52 44.47 14.15
N THR A 6 -29.93 43.69 13.16
CA THR A 6 -30.18 42.26 13.32
C THR A 6 -28.83 41.59 13.57
N SER A 7 -28.57 41.26 14.82
CA SER A 7 -27.43 40.43 15.23
C SER A 7 -27.55 39.06 14.57
N LEU A 8 -26.85 38.87 13.45
CA LEU A 8 -26.51 37.57 12.91
C LEU A 8 -25.38 36.97 13.78
N LEU A 9 -25.73 36.54 14.99
CA LEU A 9 -24.97 35.51 15.69
C LEU A 9 -25.34 34.18 15.04
N VAL A 10 -24.67 33.89 13.93
CA VAL A 10 -24.62 32.54 13.36
C VAL A 10 -24.07 31.64 14.46
N GLY A 11 -24.83 30.60 14.79
CA GLY A 11 -24.76 29.89 16.06
C GLY A 11 -23.37 29.33 16.38
N CYS A 12 -22.85 29.72 17.54
CA CYS A 12 -21.95 28.84 18.28
C CYS A 12 -22.75 27.56 18.57
N GLN A 13 -22.53 26.51 17.77
CA GLN A 13 -23.11 25.20 18.06
C GLN A 13 -22.68 24.82 19.48
N ASN A 14 -23.61 24.38 20.32
CA ASN A 14 -23.29 23.95 21.69
C ASN A 14 -22.62 22.57 21.63
N LEU A 15 -21.33 22.56 21.27
CA LEU A 15 -20.55 21.34 21.09
C LEU A 15 -20.38 20.57 22.41
N GLU A 16 -20.24 21.27 23.54
CA GLU A 16 -20.11 20.64 24.86
C GLU A 16 -21.30 19.74 25.20
N GLY A 17 -22.51 20.18 24.85
CA GLY A 17 -23.77 19.45 25.07
C GLY A 17 -23.93 18.17 24.24
N ARG A 18 -23.05 17.93 23.26
CA ARG A 18 -23.10 16.77 22.36
C ARG A 18 -22.56 15.47 22.97
N THR A 19 -21.91 15.54 24.13
CA THR A 19 -21.41 14.35 24.85
C THR A 19 -22.51 13.32 25.11
N LYS A 20 -23.77 13.76 25.26
CA LYS A 20 -24.94 12.89 25.49
C LYS A 20 -25.23 11.90 24.35
N TYR A 21 -24.72 12.13 23.14
CA TYR A 21 -24.90 11.25 21.98
C TYR A 21 -23.84 10.15 21.88
N LEU A 22 -22.73 10.28 22.63
CA LEU A 22 -21.62 9.31 22.62
C LEU A 22 -21.89 8.21 23.66
N THR A 23 -22.94 7.41 23.42
CA THR A 23 -23.47 6.45 24.41
C THR A 23 -22.87 5.05 24.34
N GLY A 24 -22.08 4.75 23.31
CA GLY A 24 -21.55 3.42 23.06
C GLY A 24 -21.11 3.24 21.61
N SER A 25 -20.59 2.06 21.27
CA SER A 25 -20.15 1.75 19.91
C SER A 25 -21.30 1.73 18.89
N ASP A 26 -22.51 1.47 19.34
CA ASP A 26 -23.75 1.46 18.56
C ASP A 26 -24.28 2.86 18.23
N ALA A 27 -23.70 3.91 18.82
CA ALA A 27 -24.02 5.30 18.46
C ALA A 27 -23.40 5.72 17.12
N PHE A 28 -22.50 4.92 16.54
CA PHE A 28 -21.79 5.24 15.31
C PHE A 28 -22.40 4.47 14.14
N GLU A 29 -23.08 5.18 13.24
CA GLU A 29 -23.75 4.61 12.07
C GLU A 29 -22.90 4.85 10.82
N TRP A 30 -22.50 3.76 10.15
CA TRP A 30 -21.68 3.81 8.94
C TRP A 30 -22.53 4.10 7.70
N GLU A 31 -22.17 5.14 6.96
CA GLU A 31 -22.79 5.53 5.69
C GLU A 31 -22.12 4.85 4.50
N SER A 32 -20.83 4.56 4.63
CA SER A 32 -20.01 3.81 3.69
C SER A 32 -18.93 3.02 4.44
N ASP A 33 -18.01 2.40 3.71
CA ASP A 33 -16.79 1.81 4.28
C ASP A 33 -15.90 2.84 4.99
N ILE A 34 -15.83 4.07 4.49
CA ILE A 34 -14.95 5.13 5.01
C ILE A 34 -15.63 6.16 5.91
N ARG A 35 -16.96 6.28 5.93
CA ARG A 35 -17.66 7.39 6.59
C ARG A 35 -18.72 6.93 7.58
N PHE A 36 -18.81 7.62 8.71
CA PHE A 36 -19.84 7.40 9.72
C PHE A 36 -20.39 8.73 10.26
N HIS A 37 -21.59 8.68 10.85
CA HIS A 37 -22.15 9.75 11.67
C HIS A 37 -22.56 9.21 13.05
N VAL A 38 -22.84 10.12 13.99
CA VAL A 38 -23.37 9.78 15.31
C VAL A 38 -24.90 9.84 15.26
N LYS A 39 -25.53 8.78 15.74
CA LYS A 39 -26.99 8.64 15.76
C LYS A 39 -27.66 9.84 16.44
N ASP A 40 -28.75 10.32 15.84
CA ASP A 40 -29.55 11.45 16.29
C ASP A 40 -28.81 12.82 16.29
N GLU A 41 -27.60 12.91 15.71
CA GLU A 41 -26.83 14.15 15.55
C GLU A 41 -25.91 14.10 14.30
N ASP A 42 -26.48 14.29 13.11
CA ASP A 42 -25.77 14.21 11.80
C ASP A 42 -24.58 15.18 11.66
N ASP A 43 -24.57 16.28 12.42
CA ASP A 43 -23.45 17.23 12.46
C ASP A 43 -22.19 16.64 13.12
N MET A 44 -22.34 15.54 13.86
CA MET A 44 -21.24 14.75 14.40
C MET A 44 -20.92 13.60 13.45
N TRP A 45 -19.80 13.71 12.75
CA TRP A 45 -19.40 12.69 11.79
C TRP A 45 -17.89 12.46 11.80
N GLY A 46 -17.48 11.36 11.21
CA GLY A 46 -16.07 11.06 11.02
C GLY A 46 -15.81 10.27 9.76
N GLN A 47 -14.53 10.21 9.42
CA GLN A 47 -14.03 9.48 8.28
C GLN A 47 -12.80 8.70 8.68
N VAL A 48 -12.75 7.46 8.22
CA VAL A 48 -11.60 6.57 8.28
C VAL A 48 -11.07 6.38 6.88
N LEU A 49 -9.76 6.44 6.72
CA LEU A 49 -9.12 6.20 5.44
C LEU A 49 -7.81 5.42 5.62
N LEU A 50 -7.59 4.41 4.79
CA LEU A 50 -6.34 3.67 4.71
C LEU A 50 -5.69 3.91 3.34
N VAL A 51 -4.56 4.64 3.30
CA VAL A 51 -3.80 4.88 2.06
C VAL A 51 -2.33 4.60 2.35
N GLU A 52 -1.69 3.79 1.49
CA GLU A 52 -0.25 3.54 1.53
C GLU A 52 0.25 3.13 2.93
N GLY A 53 -0.51 2.28 3.62
CA GLY A 53 -0.17 1.80 4.96
C GLY A 53 -0.36 2.82 6.08
N THR A 54 -0.98 3.97 5.81
CA THR A 54 -1.37 4.99 6.79
C THR A 54 -2.86 4.96 7.02
N TYR A 55 -3.26 4.75 8.27
CA TYR A 55 -4.64 4.84 8.72
C TYR A 55 -4.89 6.21 9.33
N SER A 56 -5.80 6.97 8.72
CA SER A 56 -6.21 8.29 9.15
C SER A 56 -7.64 8.23 9.69
N LEU A 57 -7.85 8.82 10.87
CA LEU A 57 -9.17 9.06 11.44
C LEU A 57 -9.37 10.56 11.60
N PHE A 58 -10.42 11.06 10.97
CA PHE A 58 -10.90 12.42 11.12
C PHE A 58 -12.27 12.41 11.79
N VAL A 59 -12.52 13.38 12.68
CA VAL A 59 -13.84 13.61 13.29
C VAL A 59 -14.18 15.10 13.24
N LYS A 60 -15.49 15.39 13.17
CA LYS A 60 -16.04 16.74 13.12
C LYS A 60 -17.31 16.87 13.94
N GLY A 61 -17.48 18.04 14.57
CA GLY A 61 -18.66 18.38 15.36
C GLY A 61 -18.68 17.74 16.76
N PHE A 62 -17.58 17.11 17.18
CA PHE A 62 -17.46 16.44 18.48
C PHE A 62 -17.26 17.45 19.63
N PRO A 63 -17.57 17.09 20.88
CA PRO A 63 -17.31 17.96 22.03
C PRO A 63 -15.81 18.28 22.18
N PRO A 64 -15.42 19.55 22.40
CA PRO A 64 -14.04 19.92 22.68
C PRO A 64 -13.45 19.12 23.85
N GLY A 65 -12.21 18.68 23.71
CA GLY A 65 -11.55 17.82 24.70
C GLY A 65 -11.84 16.31 24.55
N THR A 66 -12.71 15.91 23.62
CA THR A 66 -12.82 14.51 23.20
C THR A 66 -11.48 14.02 22.67
N THR A 67 -11.04 12.83 23.07
CA THR A 67 -9.80 12.23 22.54
C THR A 67 -10.14 11.12 21.54
N ILE A 68 -9.50 11.14 20.38
CA ILE A 68 -9.56 10.07 19.37
C ILE A 68 -8.23 9.32 19.34
N ALA A 69 -8.26 8.01 19.11
CA ALA A 69 -7.06 7.19 19.07
C ALA A 69 -7.14 6.08 18.02
N VAL A 70 -6.03 5.86 17.32
CA VAL A 70 -5.82 4.73 16.40
C VAL A 70 -4.44 4.14 16.70
N GLY A 71 -4.39 2.84 17.03
CA GLY A 71 -3.14 2.21 17.45
C GLY A 71 -2.53 2.92 18.66
N THR A 72 -1.31 3.45 18.51
CA THR A 72 -0.63 4.23 19.56
C THR A 72 -0.76 5.74 19.37
N ALA A 73 -1.36 6.20 18.27
CA ALA A 73 -1.51 7.62 17.97
C ALA A 73 -2.82 8.15 18.58
N THR A 74 -2.78 9.37 19.12
CA THR A 74 -3.92 10.03 19.75
C THR A 74 -4.00 11.50 19.33
N ALA A 75 -5.21 12.02 19.18
CA ALA A 75 -5.46 13.45 18.99
C ALA A 75 -6.63 13.91 19.87
N THR A 76 -6.72 15.22 20.12
CA THR A 76 -7.78 15.83 20.93
C THR A 76 -8.58 16.80 20.06
N VAL A 77 -9.90 16.71 20.17
CA VAL A 77 -10.87 17.59 19.51
C VAL A 77 -10.72 19.02 20.02
N ASP A 78 -10.54 19.94 19.07
CA ASP A 78 -10.33 21.35 19.35
C ASP A 78 -11.63 22.13 19.64
N GLY A 79 -11.54 23.45 19.72
CA GLY A 79 -12.70 24.31 19.99
C GLY A 79 -13.71 24.41 18.84
N GLU A 80 -13.35 23.99 17.63
CA GLU A 80 -14.23 23.93 16.46
C GLU A 80 -14.95 22.59 16.34
N GLY A 81 -14.57 21.60 17.16
CA GLY A 81 -15.16 20.28 17.20
C GLY A 81 -14.48 19.27 16.27
N ASP A 82 -13.27 19.61 15.79
CA ASP A 82 -12.56 18.83 14.79
C ASP A 82 -11.29 18.19 15.39
N ALA A 83 -10.93 17.00 14.92
CA ALA A 83 -9.62 16.39 15.17
C ALA A 83 -9.25 15.42 14.05
N SER A 84 -7.94 15.26 13.83
CA SER A 84 -7.38 14.24 12.95
C SER A 84 -6.23 13.52 13.64
N VAL A 85 -6.15 12.21 13.43
CA VAL A 85 -5.03 11.38 13.87
C VAL A 85 -4.65 10.41 12.78
N GLU A 86 -3.35 10.19 12.59
CA GLU A 86 -2.81 9.27 11.60
C GLU A 86 -1.80 8.33 12.26
N THR A 87 -1.79 7.07 11.82
CA THR A 87 -0.78 6.10 12.25
C THR A 87 -0.42 5.16 11.11
N ARG A 88 0.83 4.71 11.06
CA ARG A 88 1.21 3.61 10.17
C ARG A 88 0.61 2.31 10.71
N VAL A 89 -0.10 1.61 9.84
CA VAL A 89 -0.70 0.28 10.10
C VAL A 89 -0.06 -0.81 9.26
N VAL A 90 1.07 -0.53 8.61
CA VAL A 90 1.88 -1.51 7.85
C VAL A 90 2.09 -2.80 8.64
N ALA A 91 2.34 -2.71 9.95
CA ALA A 91 2.51 -3.88 10.80
C ALA A 91 1.28 -4.82 10.80
N MET A 92 0.09 -4.30 10.54
CA MET A 92 -1.15 -5.08 10.51
C MET A 92 -1.34 -5.84 9.19
N TYR A 93 -0.61 -5.50 8.12
CA TYR A 93 -0.71 -6.19 6.83
C TYR A 93 -0.32 -7.68 6.90
N GLY A 94 0.35 -8.12 7.96
CA GLY A 94 0.70 -9.52 8.17
C GLY A 94 -0.48 -10.49 8.11
N SER A 95 -1.71 -10.05 8.43
CA SER A 95 -2.90 -10.90 8.36
C SER A 95 -3.51 -11.01 6.95
N LEU A 96 -3.04 -10.22 5.98
CA LEU A 96 -3.57 -10.26 4.62
C LEU A 96 -3.15 -11.58 3.94
N PRO A 97 -4.07 -12.22 3.20
CA PRO A 97 -3.71 -13.34 2.34
C PRO A 97 -2.63 -12.94 1.34
N THR A 98 -1.61 -13.78 1.12
CA THR A 98 -0.56 -13.45 0.14
C THR A 98 -1.10 -13.37 -1.29
N ASP A 99 -2.19 -14.08 -1.57
CA ASP A 99 -2.91 -14.03 -2.84
C ASP A 99 -3.84 -12.81 -2.98
N SER A 100 -3.95 -11.95 -1.98
CA SER A 100 -4.65 -10.67 -2.11
C SER A 100 -3.72 -9.51 -2.52
N VAL A 101 -2.40 -9.72 -2.58
CA VAL A 101 -1.46 -8.65 -2.94
C VAL A 101 -1.70 -8.20 -4.38
N GLY A 102 -2.07 -6.94 -4.56
CA GLY A 102 -2.43 -6.39 -5.89
C GLY A 102 -3.87 -6.65 -6.31
N ASP A 103 -4.68 -7.33 -5.49
CA ASP A 103 -6.14 -7.32 -5.64
C ASP A 103 -6.67 -5.95 -5.18
N PRO A 104 -7.34 -5.17 -6.04
CA PRO A 104 -7.94 -3.90 -5.64
C PRO A 104 -9.04 -4.03 -4.58
N ASN A 105 -9.54 -5.25 -4.34
CA ASN A 105 -10.55 -5.56 -3.33
C ASN A 105 -9.98 -6.24 -2.08
N ALA A 106 -8.66 -6.32 -1.93
CA ALA A 106 -8.06 -6.83 -0.70
C ALA A 106 -8.49 -5.94 0.46
N THR A 107 -9.24 -6.48 1.43
CA THR A 107 -9.67 -5.73 2.61
C THR A 107 -8.98 -6.20 3.88
N PHE A 108 -8.94 -5.29 4.84
CA PHE A 108 -8.42 -5.50 6.18
C PHE A 108 -9.55 -5.31 7.21
N ASP A 109 -9.89 -6.39 7.93
CA ASP A 109 -11.05 -6.47 8.84
C ASP A 109 -10.78 -6.01 10.29
N ALA A 110 -9.56 -5.57 10.60
CA ALA A 110 -9.13 -5.38 12.00
C ALA A 110 -8.85 -3.93 12.40
N ALA A 111 -9.36 -2.95 11.65
CA ALA A 111 -9.25 -1.56 12.04
C ALA A 111 -10.31 -1.19 13.09
N SER A 112 -9.89 -0.96 14.33
CA SER A 112 -10.70 -0.28 15.34
C SER A 112 -10.04 1.03 15.77
N PHE A 113 -10.85 1.95 16.25
CA PHE A 113 -10.41 3.20 16.84
C PHE A 113 -11.17 3.47 18.12
N THR A 114 -10.61 4.34 18.96
CA THR A 114 -11.23 4.70 20.24
C THR A 114 -11.62 6.17 20.24
N ILE A 115 -12.82 6.47 20.76
CA ILE A 115 -13.29 7.82 21.03
C ILE A 115 -13.57 7.93 22.53
N THR A 116 -12.97 8.90 23.20
CA THR A 116 -13.14 9.14 24.64
C THR A 116 -13.70 10.55 24.86
N PRO A 117 -15.00 10.68 25.18
CA PRO A 117 -15.62 11.98 25.47
C PRO A 117 -15.03 12.63 26.73
N PRO A 118 -15.15 13.95 26.90
CA PRO A 118 -14.70 14.64 28.12
C PRO A 118 -15.40 14.09 29.37
N GLY A 119 -14.62 13.54 30.31
CA GLY A 119 -15.16 12.93 31.53
C GLY A 119 -15.94 11.62 31.32
N GLY A 120 -15.95 11.08 30.09
CA GLY A 120 -16.60 9.82 29.74
C GLY A 120 -15.64 8.63 29.69
N SER A 121 -16.20 7.45 29.43
CA SER A 121 -15.43 6.24 29.17
C SER A 121 -14.99 6.17 27.71
N ALA A 122 -13.88 5.47 27.46
CA ALA A 122 -13.44 5.14 26.11
C ALA A 122 -14.48 4.25 25.40
N ILE A 123 -14.80 4.60 24.16
CA ILE A 123 -15.69 3.86 23.26
C ILE A 123 -14.85 3.29 22.12
N GLU A 124 -14.78 1.96 22.04
CA GLU A 124 -14.15 1.29 20.90
C GLU A 124 -15.15 1.21 19.74
N VAL A 125 -14.77 1.73 18.58
CA VAL A 125 -15.56 1.69 17.35
C VAL A 125 -14.84 0.80 16.35
N LYS A 126 -15.54 -0.21 15.85
CA LYS A 126 -15.03 -1.08 14.78
C LYS A 126 -15.33 -0.45 13.44
N ALA A 127 -14.31 -0.27 12.61
CA ALA A 127 -14.50 0.14 11.24
C ALA A 127 -14.95 -1.06 10.38
N PRO A 128 -15.73 -0.83 9.31
CA PRO A 128 -15.93 -1.80 8.25
C PRO A 128 -14.58 -2.23 7.65
N PRO A 129 -14.57 -3.35 6.91
CA PRO A 129 -13.40 -3.76 6.14
C PRO A 129 -12.88 -2.60 5.28
N GLN A 130 -11.60 -2.25 5.41
CA GLN A 130 -10.96 -1.19 4.63
C GLN A 130 -10.12 -1.80 3.52
N SER A 131 -10.14 -1.21 2.32
CA SER A 131 -9.25 -1.62 1.23
C SER A 131 -7.77 -1.40 1.60
N ALA A 132 -6.94 -2.41 1.36
CA ALA A 132 -5.52 -2.39 1.65
C ALA A 132 -4.73 -1.91 0.42
N TYR A 133 -4.54 -0.59 0.31
CA TYR A 133 -3.74 0.01 -0.76
C TYR A 133 -2.23 0.01 -0.44
N GLY A 134 -1.40 -0.06 -1.49
CA GLY A 134 0.07 0.08 -1.38
C GLY A 134 0.78 -1.12 -0.75
N VAL A 135 0.16 -2.30 -0.71
CA VAL A 135 0.77 -3.51 -0.11
C VAL A 135 2.05 -3.91 -0.85
N LYS A 136 2.06 -3.84 -2.19
CA LYS A 136 3.27 -4.08 -3.00
C LYS A 136 4.39 -3.14 -2.58
N ASP A 137 4.13 -1.84 -2.57
CA ASP A 137 5.16 -0.84 -2.25
C ASP A 137 5.69 -1.02 -0.83
N THR A 138 4.80 -1.33 0.11
CA THR A 138 5.16 -1.68 1.49
C THR A 138 6.10 -2.90 1.55
N LEU A 139 5.84 -3.95 0.78
CA LEU A 139 6.71 -5.13 0.72
C LEU A 139 8.08 -4.80 0.12
N LEU A 140 8.13 -3.89 -0.87
CA LEU A 140 9.37 -3.44 -1.50
C LEU A 140 10.23 -2.55 -0.57
N GLU A 141 9.65 -1.94 0.47
CA GLU A 141 10.41 -1.20 1.50
C GLU A 141 11.45 -2.06 2.21
N VAL A 142 11.37 -3.41 2.13
CA VAL A 142 12.38 -4.33 2.69
C VAL A 142 13.80 -4.05 2.19
N ALA A 143 13.93 -3.46 0.99
CA ALA A 143 15.22 -3.06 0.45
C ALA A 143 15.92 -1.97 1.30
N SER A 144 15.15 -1.25 2.13
CA SER A 144 15.63 -0.19 3.03
C SER A 144 15.80 -0.65 4.48
N GLY A 145 15.35 -1.86 4.84
CA GLY A 145 15.49 -2.41 6.18
C GLY A 145 14.47 -3.51 6.50
N PRO A 146 14.45 -4.02 7.75
CA PRO A 146 13.49 -5.02 8.19
C PRO A 146 12.03 -4.54 8.03
N LEU A 147 11.18 -5.41 7.51
CA LEU A 147 9.73 -5.24 7.46
C LEU A 147 9.07 -6.21 8.43
N LEU A 148 8.61 -5.70 9.57
CA LEU A 148 7.98 -6.49 10.63
C LEU A 148 6.47 -6.26 10.66
N PHE A 149 5.73 -7.35 10.84
CA PHE A 149 4.31 -7.33 11.16
C PHE A 149 4.07 -7.42 12.67
N THR A 150 2.83 -7.18 13.09
CA THR A 150 2.43 -7.12 14.50
C THR A 150 2.84 -8.39 15.24
N GLY A 151 3.61 -8.22 16.32
CA GLY A 151 4.09 -9.32 17.16
C GLY A 151 5.34 -10.05 16.65
N GLU A 152 5.85 -9.66 15.47
CA GLU A 152 7.10 -10.22 14.96
C GLU A 152 8.33 -9.54 15.58
N THR A 153 9.46 -10.24 15.49
CA THR A 153 10.77 -9.72 15.86
C THR A 153 11.73 -9.92 14.69
N ASN A 154 12.89 -9.26 14.74
CA ASN A 154 13.99 -9.45 13.77
C ASN A 154 14.69 -10.81 13.96
N ALA A 155 13.92 -11.89 14.04
CA ALA A 155 14.43 -13.24 14.19
C ALA A 155 14.93 -13.76 12.84
N GLU A 156 16.14 -14.29 12.83
CA GLU A 156 16.68 -15.02 11.68
C GLU A 156 15.97 -16.36 11.52
N GLY A 157 15.75 -16.77 10.28
CA GLY A 157 15.11 -18.03 9.93
C GLY A 157 15.43 -18.43 8.49
N PRO A 158 15.20 -19.71 8.12
CA PRO A 158 15.40 -20.13 6.75
C PRO A 158 14.41 -19.43 5.81
N VAL A 159 14.89 -18.95 4.67
CA VAL A 159 14.03 -18.45 3.59
C VAL A 159 13.45 -19.64 2.85
N ARG A 160 12.15 -19.90 3.03
CA ARG A 160 11.46 -21.03 2.40
C ARG A 160 10.57 -20.59 1.25
N ASN A 161 10.16 -19.33 1.24
CA ASN A 161 9.33 -18.75 0.20
C ASN A 161 9.74 -17.30 -0.09
N ALA A 162 9.45 -16.85 -1.30
CA ALA A 162 9.63 -15.45 -1.67
C ALA A 162 8.58 -15.01 -2.67
N ILE A 163 8.13 -13.76 -2.56
CA ILE A 163 7.23 -13.14 -3.52
C ILE A 163 8.03 -12.27 -4.49
N TRP A 164 7.73 -12.38 -5.77
CA TRP A 164 8.25 -11.51 -6.82
C TRP A 164 7.10 -10.79 -7.52
N PHE A 165 7.32 -9.52 -7.87
CA PHE A 165 6.41 -8.72 -8.67
C PHE A 165 6.97 -8.55 -10.09
N ASP A 166 6.30 -9.16 -11.06
CA ASP A 166 6.60 -9.06 -12.49
C ASP A 166 5.58 -8.09 -13.12
N GLY A 167 5.94 -6.81 -13.14
CA GLY A 167 5.00 -5.74 -13.49
C GLY A 167 3.82 -5.65 -12.51
N ILE A 168 2.62 -5.94 -13.01
CA ILE A 168 1.37 -5.99 -12.21
C ILE A 168 1.09 -7.38 -11.64
N GLU A 169 1.77 -8.41 -12.13
CA GLU A 169 1.61 -9.78 -11.65
C GLU A 169 2.46 -10.02 -10.41
N ARG A 170 2.03 -10.96 -9.59
CA ARG A 170 2.82 -11.50 -8.49
C ARG A 170 3.07 -12.99 -8.71
N ARG A 171 4.21 -13.47 -8.26
CA ARG A 171 4.56 -14.90 -8.24
C ARG A 171 5.13 -15.26 -6.89
N LEU A 172 4.62 -16.34 -6.29
CA LEU A 172 5.16 -16.92 -5.06
C LEU A 172 6.03 -18.13 -5.44
N PHE A 173 7.26 -18.15 -4.93
CA PHE A 173 8.21 -19.24 -5.12
C PHE A 173 8.42 -19.99 -3.79
N GLY A 174 8.68 -21.30 -3.87
CA GLY A 174 9.02 -22.13 -2.71
C GLY A 174 7.81 -22.71 -1.96
N ALA A 175 7.86 -22.67 -0.63
CA ALA A 175 6.80 -23.13 0.25
C ALA A 175 5.54 -22.23 0.19
N PRO A 176 4.34 -22.72 0.57
CA PRO A 176 3.16 -21.87 0.67
C PRO A 176 3.35 -20.80 1.74
N ALA A 177 2.84 -19.60 1.47
CA ALA A 177 2.71 -18.50 2.43
C ALA A 177 1.25 -18.05 2.43
N PRO A 178 0.37 -18.64 3.26
CA PRO A 178 -1.05 -18.29 3.26
C PRO A 178 -1.29 -16.80 3.55
N THR A 179 -0.49 -16.21 4.44
CA THR A 179 -0.56 -14.78 4.79
C THR A 179 0.77 -14.07 4.58
N LEU A 180 0.75 -12.74 4.57
CA LEU A 180 1.99 -11.95 4.51
C LEU A 180 2.91 -12.19 5.70
N ALA A 181 2.38 -12.52 6.88
CA ALA A 181 3.20 -12.92 8.02
C ALA A 181 3.99 -14.23 7.77
N ASP A 182 3.46 -15.12 6.93
CA ASP A 182 4.11 -16.37 6.52
C ASP A 182 5.13 -16.19 5.38
N LEU A 183 5.20 -14.99 4.80
CA LEU A 183 6.17 -14.65 3.77
C LEU A 183 7.56 -14.45 4.39
N ASP A 184 8.55 -15.22 3.94
CA ASP A 184 9.91 -15.16 4.46
C ASP A 184 10.75 -14.09 3.73
N ALA A 185 10.52 -13.87 2.43
CA ALA A 185 11.32 -12.96 1.61
C ALA A 185 10.55 -12.25 0.48
N VAL A 186 11.15 -11.18 -0.05
CA VAL A 186 10.67 -10.43 -1.22
C VAL A 186 11.79 -10.34 -2.25
N VAL A 187 11.44 -10.54 -3.51
CA VAL A 187 12.35 -10.42 -4.65
C VAL A 187 12.32 -8.99 -5.17
N ILE A 188 13.49 -8.36 -5.24
CA ILE A 188 13.70 -7.02 -5.78
C ILE A 188 14.49 -7.15 -7.08
N VAL A 189 13.99 -6.54 -8.14
CA VAL A 189 14.63 -6.49 -9.46
C VAL A 189 15.04 -5.04 -9.74
N VAL A 190 16.30 -4.84 -10.08
CA VAL A 190 16.86 -3.52 -10.43
C VAL A 190 17.56 -3.63 -11.77
N ARG A 191 17.30 -2.66 -12.66
CA ARG A 191 17.95 -2.55 -13.97
C ARG A 191 18.71 -1.24 -14.03
N PRO A 192 20.00 -1.22 -13.63
CA PRO A 192 20.80 -0.02 -13.67
C PRO A 192 20.86 0.56 -15.09
N ASP A 193 21.02 1.89 -15.17
CA ASP A 193 21.27 2.54 -16.44
C ASP A 193 22.56 2.04 -17.08
N SER A 194 22.57 2.04 -18.42
CA SER A 194 23.67 1.52 -19.22
C SER A 194 23.87 2.38 -20.46
N ASP A 195 25.14 2.63 -20.81
CA ASP A 195 25.52 3.32 -22.05
C ASP A 195 25.70 2.34 -23.22
N LYS A 196 25.57 1.02 -22.98
CA LYS A 196 25.70 0.01 -24.04
C LYS A 196 24.43 -0.04 -24.85
N THR A 197 24.57 0.04 -26.18
CA THR A 197 23.43 -0.04 -27.09
C THR A 197 23.64 -1.07 -28.19
N ASN A 198 22.53 -1.56 -28.73
CA ASN A 198 22.48 -2.35 -29.96
C ASN A 198 21.50 -1.69 -30.93
N VAL A 199 21.88 -1.57 -32.20
CA VAL A 199 21.00 -0.98 -33.23
C VAL A 199 20.36 -2.11 -34.01
N CYS A 200 19.03 -2.19 -33.92
CA CYS A 200 18.21 -3.17 -34.61
C CYS A 200 17.64 -2.54 -35.88
N THR A 201 17.93 -3.18 -37.02
CA THR A 201 17.62 -2.67 -38.36
C THR A 201 16.76 -3.66 -39.14
N GLY A 202 16.17 -3.22 -40.25
CA GLY A 202 15.52 -4.13 -41.21
C GLY A 202 14.06 -4.41 -40.94
N TYR A 203 13.41 -3.58 -40.14
CA TYR A 203 11.98 -3.65 -39.87
C TYR A 203 11.14 -3.17 -41.05
N THR A 204 9.98 -3.80 -41.25
CA THR A 204 9.00 -3.41 -42.28
C THR A 204 7.58 -3.47 -41.71
N ASP A 205 6.69 -2.61 -42.20
CA ASP A 205 5.25 -2.74 -41.91
C ASP A 205 4.58 -3.86 -42.72
N ASP A 206 3.29 -4.09 -42.48
CA ASP A 206 2.47 -5.06 -43.18
C ASP A 206 2.37 -4.81 -44.70
N ASN A 207 2.65 -3.57 -45.15
CA ASN A 207 2.67 -3.20 -46.57
C ASN A 207 4.07 -3.33 -47.18
N GLY A 208 5.07 -3.79 -46.42
CA GLY A 208 6.46 -3.92 -46.84
C GLY A 208 7.24 -2.60 -46.88
N ASN A 209 6.72 -1.52 -46.30
CA ASN A 209 7.44 -0.26 -46.21
C ASN A 209 8.50 -0.35 -45.10
N PRO A 210 9.73 0.15 -45.32
CA PRO A 210 10.74 0.23 -44.28
C PRO A 210 10.28 1.02 -43.05
N GLN A 211 10.61 0.49 -41.88
CA GLN A 211 10.39 1.13 -40.58
C GLN A 211 11.72 1.65 -40.02
N PRO A 212 11.69 2.64 -39.11
CA PRO A 212 12.90 3.16 -38.48
C PRO A 212 13.67 2.09 -37.69
N ASP A 213 14.98 2.29 -37.59
CA ASP A 213 15.84 1.48 -36.73
C ASP A 213 15.50 1.72 -35.25
N VAL A 214 15.69 0.67 -34.44
CA VAL A 214 15.49 0.72 -32.99
C VAL A 214 16.84 0.70 -32.30
N THR A 215 17.10 1.66 -31.43
CA THR A 215 18.27 1.63 -30.55
C THR A 215 17.88 0.98 -29.24
N MET A 216 18.32 -0.24 -29.01
CA MET A 216 18.16 -0.92 -27.73
C MET A 216 19.22 -0.47 -26.74
N VAL A 217 18.83 -0.15 -25.51
CA VAL A 217 19.73 0.05 -24.37
C VAL A 217 19.88 -1.30 -23.64
N LEU A 218 21.10 -1.81 -23.65
CA LEU A 218 21.45 -3.12 -23.08
C LEU A 218 21.70 -2.96 -21.58
N LYS A 219 20.68 -3.30 -20.76
CA LYS A 219 20.72 -3.19 -19.29
C LYS A 219 20.84 -4.57 -18.66
N ASP A 220 21.86 -4.74 -17.82
CA ASP A 220 21.94 -5.88 -16.91
C ASP A 220 20.73 -5.87 -15.96
N THR A 221 20.27 -7.06 -15.56
CA THR A 221 19.16 -7.22 -14.60
C THR A 221 19.69 -7.81 -13.31
N VAL A 222 19.67 -7.04 -12.23
CA VAL A 222 20.11 -7.46 -10.89
C VAL A 222 18.88 -7.95 -10.12
N VAL A 223 18.94 -9.19 -9.65
CA VAL A 223 17.85 -9.80 -8.86
C VAL A 223 18.36 -10.13 -7.47
N ARG A 224 17.64 -9.64 -6.45
CA ARG A 224 17.95 -9.85 -5.03
C ARG A 224 16.76 -10.46 -4.30
N ILE A 225 17.02 -11.46 -3.47
CA ILE A 225 16.04 -11.99 -2.52
C ILE A 225 16.34 -11.36 -1.16
N HIS A 226 15.46 -10.50 -0.66
CA HIS A 226 15.58 -9.88 0.66
C HIS A 226 14.75 -10.63 1.70
N GLU A 227 15.39 -11.06 2.79
CA GLU A 227 14.72 -11.56 3.98
C GLU A 227 13.84 -10.48 4.59
N ARG A 228 12.53 -10.74 4.71
CA ARG A 228 11.56 -9.75 5.16
C ARG A 228 11.85 -9.24 6.56
N ARG A 229 12.07 -10.15 7.52
CA ARG A 229 12.22 -9.80 8.94
C ARG A 229 13.59 -9.22 9.31
N THR A 230 14.59 -9.32 8.45
CA THR A 230 15.96 -8.84 8.74
C THR A 230 16.44 -7.77 7.75
N GLY A 231 15.78 -7.63 6.60
CA GLY A 231 16.19 -6.76 5.50
C GLY A 231 17.43 -7.26 4.74
N ARG A 232 18.03 -8.38 5.17
CA ARG A 232 19.28 -8.90 4.62
C ARG A 232 19.05 -9.51 3.24
N VAL A 233 20.05 -9.39 2.37
CA VAL A 233 20.06 -10.10 1.09
C VAL A 233 20.41 -11.57 1.34
N PHE A 234 19.47 -12.46 1.06
CA PHE A 234 19.63 -13.91 1.12
C PHE A 234 20.42 -14.43 -0.08
N ALA A 235 20.05 -14.00 -1.28
CA ALA A 235 20.69 -14.38 -2.54
C ALA A 235 20.63 -13.22 -3.53
N GLU A 236 21.66 -13.11 -4.38
CA GLU A 236 21.76 -12.11 -5.43
C GLU A 236 22.35 -12.75 -6.69
N THR A 237 21.86 -12.33 -7.84
CA THR A 237 22.47 -12.64 -9.14
C THR A 237 22.33 -11.45 -10.08
N THR A 238 23.11 -11.45 -11.15
CA THR A 238 23.00 -10.49 -12.25
C THR A 238 22.88 -11.27 -13.55
N PHE A 239 21.83 -10.99 -14.30
CA PHE A 239 21.62 -11.52 -15.64
C PHE A 239 22.13 -10.51 -16.67
N PRO A 240 22.88 -10.96 -17.70
CA PRO A 240 23.27 -10.09 -18.79
C PRO A 240 22.03 -9.61 -19.57
N PRO A 241 22.10 -8.46 -20.26
CA PRO A 241 21.04 -7.98 -21.12
C PRO A 241 20.74 -8.96 -22.24
N ASP A 242 19.47 -9.06 -22.59
CA ASP A 242 19.06 -9.67 -23.84
C ASP A 242 19.56 -8.83 -25.02
N GLN A 243 20.23 -9.52 -25.97
CA GLN A 243 20.77 -8.91 -27.18
C GLN A 243 19.84 -9.12 -28.38
N GLU A 244 18.77 -9.89 -28.24
CA GLU A 244 17.80 -10.14 -29.29
C GLU A 244 17.03 -8.87 -29.64
N CYS A 245 17.06 -8.52 -30.92
CA CYS A 245 16.27 -7.42 -31.44
C CYS A 245 14.77 -7.75 -31.36
N PRO A 246 13.90 -6.79 -30.98
CA PRO A 246 12.45 -6.97 -31.02
C PRO A 246 12.02 -7.53 -32.36
N THR A 247 11.08 -8.47 -32.37
CA THR A 247 10.60 -9.11 -33.61
C THR A 247 9.54 -8.29 -34.34
N TRP A 248 8.95 -7.31 -33.67
CA TRP A 248 7.95 -6.41 -34.22
C TRP A 248 8.14 -4.99 -33.68
N LEU A 249 7.62 -4.03 -34.43
CA LEU A 249 7.63 -2.62 -34.09
C LEU A 249 6.23 -2.03 -34.18
N THR A 250 5.82 -1.36 -33.11
CA THR A 250 4.79 -0.32 -33.20
C THR A 250 5.52 1.01 -33.09
N THR A 251 5.52 1.78 -34.17
CA THR A 251 6.21 3.08 -34.23
C THR A 251 5.23 4.22 -34.16
N GLU A 252 5.56 5.26 -33.41
CA GLU A 252 4.92 6.57 -33.58
C GLU A 252 5.68 7.39 -34.63
N PRO A 253 5.00 8.01 -35.63
CA PRO A 253 5.68 8.76 -36.68
C PRO A 253 6.55 9.90 -36.11
N GLY A 254 7.85 9.88 -36.42
CA GLY A 254 8.78 10.98 -36.11
C GLY A 254 9.54 10.88 -34.79
N VAL A 255 9.43 9.77 -34.05
CA VAL A 255 10.16 9.54 -32.80
C VAL A 255 11.29 8.53 -33.03
N ALA A 256 12.49 8.82 -32.52
CA ALA A 256 13.56 7.84 -32.47
C ALA A 256 13.20 6.76 -31.45
N GLU A 257 13.12 5.51 -31.88
CA GLU A 257 12.75 4.38 -31.03
C GLU A 257 13.95 3.94 -30.20
N VAL A 258 14.11 4.52 -29.01
CA VAL A 258 15.04 4.03 -27.99
C VAL A 258 14.26 3.18 -27.00
N ARG A 259 14.67 1.92 -26.81
CA ARG A 259 13.98 0.95 -25.93
C ARG A 259 14.98 0.25 -25.04
N ASP A 260 14.57 -0.14 -23.84
CA ASP A 260 15.38 -1.03 -23.01
C ASP A 260 15.31 -2.46 -23.57
N SER A 261 16.43 -3.20 -23.46
CA SER A 261 16.45 -4.67 -23.64
C SER A 261 15.38 -5.37 -22.79
N TYR A 262 14.93 -6.55 -23.20
CA TYR A 262 13.96 -7.31 -22.43
C TYR A 262 14.58 -7.83 -21.12
N GLU A 263 13.73 -8.00 -20.10
CA GLU A 263 14.12 -8.71 -18.89
C GLU A 263 14.21 -10.21 -19.18
N PRO A 264 15.24 -10.92 -18.71
CA PRO A 264 15.38 -12.35 -18.94
C PRO A 264 14.48 -13.14 -17.97
N THR A 265 13.16 -12.93 -18.07
CA THR A 265 12.13 -13.42 -17.13
C THR A 265 12.20 -14.93 -16.94
N GLU A 266 12.43 -15.72 -18.00
CA GLU A 266 12.52 -17.18 -17.89
C GLU A 266 13.74 -17.63 -17.06
N ASP A 267 14.91 -17.03 -17.30
CA ASP A 267 16.13 -17.31 -16.53
C ASP A 267 15.98 -16.88 -15.08
N MET A 268 15.32 -15.74 -14.84
CA MET A 268 14.99 -15.26 -13.49
C MET A 268 14.08 -16.24 -12.76
N VAL A 269 13.01 -16.73 -13.40
CA VAL A 269 12.11 -17.76 -12.83
C VAL A 269 12.89 -19.04 -12.47
N ALA A 270 13.74 -19.51 -13.38
CA ALA A 270 14.54 -20.71 -13.18
C ALA A 270 15.50 -20.55 -11.99
N TRP A 271 16.18 -19.41 -11.91
CA TRP A 271 17.08 -19.10 -10.79
C TRP A 271 16.35 -18.97 -9.46
N LEU A 272 15.24 -18.23 -9.41
CA LEU A 272 14.42 -18.06 -8.19
C LEU A 272 13.89 -19.40 -7.68
N THR A 273 13.42 -20.27 -8.58
CA THR A 273 12.96 -21.61 -8.25
C THR A 273 14.08 -22.47 -7.66
N ALA A 274 15.32 -22.31 -8.14
CA ALA A 274 16.47 -23.04 -7.63
C ALA A 274 16.96 -22.55 -6.25
N GLN A 275 16.69 -21.30 -5.88
CA GLN A 275 17.11 -20.75 -4.58
C GLN A 275 16.23 -21.19 -3.41
N LEU A 276 14.98 -21.60 -3.68
CA LEU A 276 13.99 -21.84 -2.64
C LEU A 276 13.61 -23.32 -2.59
N PRO A 277 13.50 -23.91 -1.38
CA PRO A 277 13.15 -25.32 -1.26
C PRO A 277 11.77 -25.59 -1.89
N ALA A 278 11.68 -26.65 -2.69
CA ALA A 278 10.40 -27.11 -3.21
C ALA A 278 9.43 -27.40 -2.05
N SER A 279 8.16 -27.02 -2.21
CA SER A 279 7.10 -27.42 -1.28
C SER A 279 7.12 -28.94 -1.10
N PRO A 280 7.20 -29.49 0.13
CA PRO A 280 6.95 -30.91 0.32
C PRO A 280 5.51 -31.19 -0.13
N SER A 281 5.36 -32.11 -1.07
CA SER A 281 4.08 -32.57 -1.63
C SER A 281 3.27 -33.39 -0.63
#